data_AF-R6D5K5-F1
#
_entry.id   AF-R6D5K5-F1
#
_cell.length_a   1.000
_cell.length_b   1.000
_cell.length_c   1.000
_cell.angle_alpha   90.00
_cell.angle_beta   90.00
_cell.angle_gamma   90.00
#
_symmetry.space_group_name_H-M   'P 1'
#
loop_
_entity.id
_entity.type
_entity.pdbx_description
1 polymer ?
#
loop_
_entity_poly.entity_id
_entity_poly.type
_entity_poly.pdbx_seq_one_letter_code
_entity_poly.pdbx_strand_id
1 'polypeptide(L)'
;MKVKIVTDEELPADTVVIHCRDVDENILRLKRAAEAMGSADVAFFKGGKQFFPPLDSILFFETESNFLSAHTADDVFQVKAKLLSLKTHCRRNLCAFQNPPS
;
A
#
# COMPACT_ATOMS: atom_id res chain seq x y z
N MET A 1 -3.97 26.31 -0.29
CA MET A 1 -2.84 25.48 -0.73
C MET A 1 -2.57 25.76 -2.20
N LYS A 2 -1.34 26.07 -2.60
CA LYS A 2 -0.96 26.23 -4.02
C LYS A 2 -0.05 25.06 -4.38
N VAL A 3 -0.45 24.24 -5.34
CA VAL A 3 0.32 23.07 -5.78
C VAL A 3 0.96 23.40 -7.13
N LYS A 4 2.25 23.13 -7.26
CA LYS A 4 3.02 23.30 -8.50
C LYS A 4 3.77 22.00 -8.77
N ILE A 5 3.77 21.57 -10.03
CA ILE A 5 4.60 20.46 -10.50
C ILE A 5 5.78 21.10 -11.24
N VAL A 6 6.99 20.66 -10.91
CA VAL A 6 8.22 21.06 -11.58
C VAL A 6 8.78 19.81 -12.25
N THR A 7 9.03 19.90 -13.55
CA THR A 7 9.64 18.85 -14.35
C THR A 7 11.08 19.23 -14.64
N ASP A 8 12.00 18.30 -14.42
CA ASP A 8 13.42 18.47 -14.69
C ASP A 8 13.94 17.17 -15.33
N GLU A 9 14.44 17.27 -16.55
CA GLU A 9 14.90 16.13 -17.36
C GLU A 9 16.28 15.62 -16.90
N GLU A 10 17.00 16.39 -16.08
CA GLU A 10 18.29 15.96 -15.52
C GLU A 10 18.12 15.14 -14.23
N LEU A 11 16.90 15.06 -13.68
CA LEU A 11 16.63 14.22 -12.51
C LEU A 11 16.75 12.74 -12.88
N PRO A 12 17.56 11.96 -12.14
CA PRO A 12 17.71 10.53 -12.40
C PRO A 12 16.45 9.72 -12.04
N ALA A 13 15.54 10.29 -11.23
CA ALA A 13 14.27 9.69 -10.84
C ALA A 13 13.29 10.74 -10.29
N ASP A 14 11.99 10.44 -10.39
CA ASP A 14 10.92 11.26 -9.81
C ASP A 14 11.11 11.43 -8.30
N THR A 15 11.15 12.69 -7.86
CA THR A 15 11.38 13.04 -6.45
C THR A 15 10.32 14.02 -5.97
N VAL A 16 9.73 13.74 -4.79
CA VAL A 16 8.73 14.61 -4.15
C VAL A 16 9.41 15.48 -3.10
N VAL A 17 9.37 16.81 -3.29
CA VAL A 17 9.87 17.80 -2.33
C VAL A 17 8.71 18.62 -1.78
N ILE A 18 8.50 18.58 -0.46
CA ILE A 18 7.45 19.35 0.21
C ILE A 18 8.06 20.65 0.77
N HIS A 19 7.83 21.77 0.08
CA HIS A 19 8.27 23.10 0.54
C HIS A 19 7.15 23.81 1.30
N CYS A 20 7.37 24.09 2.59
CA CYS A 20 6.37 24.65 3.49
C CYS A 20 7.00 25.68 4.45
N ARG A 21 6.16 26.55 5.04
CA ARG A 21 6.62 27.57 6.00
C ARG A 21 6.97 26.96 7.35
N ASP A 22 6.14 26.04 7.84
CA ASP A 22 6.28 25.35 9.11
C ASP A 22 5.82 23.89 8.95
N VAL A 23 6.35 22.99 9.78
CA VAL A 23 5.90 21.59 9.82
C VAL A 23 4.75 21.48 10.81
N ASP A 24 3.54 21.32 10.28
CA ASP A 24 2.31 21.07 11.05
C ASP A 24 1.73 19.67 10.74
N GLU A 25 0.64 19.32 11.44
CA GLU A 25 -0.06 18.05 11.24
C GLU A 25 -0.55 17.83 9.80
N ASN A 26 -0.89 18.89 9.06
CA ASN A 26 -1.34 18.76 7.68
C ASN A 26 -0.16 18.44 6.75
N ILE A 27 1.00 19.07 6.97
CA ILE A 27 2.24 18.78 6.24
C ILE A 27 2.73 17.36 6.53
N LEU A 28 2.63 16.90 7.79
CA LEU A 28 2.98 15.53 8.16
C LEU A 28 2.05 14.50 7.50
N ARG A 29 0.75 14.79 7.40
CA ARG A 29 -0.21 13.94 6.66
C ARG A 29 0.12 13.87 5.17
N LEU A 30 0.47 15.01 4.56
CA LEU A 30 0.87 15.06 3.14
C LEU A 30 2.14 14.26 2.88
N LYS A 31 3.14 14.36 3.77
CA LYS A 31 4.36 13.56 3.71
C LYS A 31 4.03 12.06 3.74
N ARG A 32 3.22 11.61 4.71
CA ARG A 32 2.84 10.19 4.83
C ARG A 32 2.09 9.69 3.59
N ALA A 33 1.20 10.50 3.02
CA ALA A 33 0.49 10.16 1.79
C ALA A 33 1.42 10.02 0.58
N ALA A 34 2.39 10.94 0.42
CA ALA A 34 3.39 10.86 -0.64
C ALA A 34 4.33 9.65 -0.48
N GLU A 35 4.75 9.34 0.75
CA GLU A 35 5.56 8.15 1.05
C GLU A 35 4.79 6.84 0.78
N ALA A 36 3.49 6.80 1.12
CA ALA A 36 2.62 5.66 0.87
C ALA A 36 2.48 5.33 -0.63
N MET A 37 2.54 6.35 -1.50
CA MET A 37 2.51 6.16 -2.96
C MET A 37 3.79 5.50 -3.47
N GLY A 38 4.94 5.78 -2.87
CA GLY A 38 6.22 5.13 -3.20
C GLY A 38 6.40 3.76 -2.55
N SER A 39 5.67 3.48 -1.46
CA SER A 39 5.70 2.20 -0.73
C SER A 39 4.56 1.24 -1.11
N ALA A 40 3.82 1.53 -2.18
CA ALA A 40 2.75 0.68 -2.69
C ALA A 40 3.32 -0.58 -3.40
N ASP A 41 4.18 -1.35 -2.71
CA ASP A 41 4.67 -2.65 -3.15
C ASP A 41 3.57 -3.72 -3.20
N VAL A 42 2.38 -3.38 -2.69
CA VAL A 42 1.23 -4.28 -2.55
C VAL A 42 0.06 -3.68 -3.33
N ALA A 43 -0.10 -4.14 -4.56
CA ALA A 43 -1.21 -3.75 -5.41
C ALA A 43 -2.40 -4.69 -5.18
N PHE A 44 -3.56 -4.12 -4.87
CA PHE A 44 -4.82 -4.83 -4.67
C PHE A 44 -5.67 -4.74 -5.93
N PHE A 45 -6.34 -5.82 -6.31
CA PHE A 45 -7.10 -5.94 -7.55
C PHE A 45 -8.49 -6.51 -7.29
N LYS A 46 -9.51 -5.97 -7.94
CA LYS A 46 -10.87 -6.54 -7.96
C LYS A 46 -11.48 -6.36 -9.34
N GLY A 47 -11.95 -7.45 -9.95
CA GLY A 47 -12.56 -7.40 -11.29
C GLY A 47 -11.65 -6.80 -12.38
N GLY A 48 -10.33 -6.99 -12.27
CA GLY A 48 -9.35 -6.45 -13.22
C GLY A 48 -8.98 -4.98 -13.02
N LYS A 49 -9.55 -4.29 -12.02
CA LYS A 49 -9.18 -2.91 -11.65
C LYS A 49 -8.31 -2.90 -10.38
N GLN A 50 -7.39 -1.95 -10.31
CA GLN A 50 -6.50 -1.77 -9.16
C GLN A 50 -7.13 -0.86 -8.10
N PHE A 51 -6.94 -1.20 -6.84
CA PHE A 51 -7.45 -0.51 -5.66
C PHE A 51 -6.35 -0.36 -4.60
N PHE A 52 -6.53 0.61 -3.70
CA PHE A 52 -5.66 0.85 -2.55
C PHE A 52 -6.51 1.07 -1.30
N PRO A 53 -7.09 -0.01 -0.73
CA PRO A 53 -7.81 0.10 0.52
C PRO A 53 -6.85 0.53 1.65
N PRO A 54 -7.33 1.29 2.65
CA PRO A 54 -6.52 1.61 3.83
C PRO A 54 -6.03 0.31 4.50
N LEU A 55 -4.75 0.23 4.86
CA LEU A 55 -4.20 -0.98 5.49
C LEU A 55 -4.92 -1.35 6.78
N ASP A 56 -5.38 -0.35 7.55
CA ASP A 56 -6.14 -0.57 8.79
C ASP A 56 -7.54 -1.18 8.56
N SER A 57 -8.04 -1.16 7.32
CA SER A 57 -9.32 -1.80 6.96
C SER A 57 -9.16 -3.28 6.59
N ILE A 58 -7.93 -3.76 6.41
CA ILE A 58 -7.64 -5.15 6.08
C ILE A 58 -7.68 -5.98 7.37
N LEU A 59 -8.65 -6.88 7.46
CA LEU A 59 -8.85 -7.74 8.62
C LEU A 59 -7.88 -8.91 8.62
N PHE A 60 -7.71 -9.56 7.46
CA PHE A 60 -6.77 -10.67 7.29
C PHE A 60 -6.41 -10.86 5.82
N PHE A 61 -5.36 -11.64 5.59
CA PHE A 61 -5.00 -12.13 4.26
C PHE A 61 -5.22 -13.64 4.17
N GLU A 62 -5.78 -14.08 3.06
CA GLU A 62 -6.01 -15.49 2.74
C GLU A 62 -5.15 -15.91 1.55
N THR A 63 -4.53 -17.08 1.62
CA THR A 63 -3.77 -17.67 0.51
C THR A 63 -4.52 -18.85 -0.05
N GLU A 64 -4.95 -18.77 -1.30
CA GLU A 64 -5.61 -19.88 -2.00
C GLU A 64 -4.76 -20.28 -3.21
N SER A 65 -4.20 -21.48 -3.15
CA SER A 65 -3.35 -22.19 -4.14
C SER A 65 -2.20 -21.39 -4.78
N ASN A 66 -2.46 -20.26 -5.45
CA ASN A 66 -1.47 -19.39 -6.12
C ASN A 66 -1.75 -17.88 -5.94
N PHE A 67 -2.78 -17.50 -5.19
CA PHE A 67 -3.18 -16.11 -5.02
C PHE A 67 -3.25 -15.72 -3.55
N LEU A 68 -2.90 -14.47 -3.28
CA LEU A 68 -3.09 -13.83 -1.99
C LEU A 68 -4.32 -12.93 -2.11
N SER A 69 -5.24 -13.02 -1.16
CA SER A 69 -6.44 -12.20 -1.07
C SER A 69 -6.40 -11.42 0.23
N ALA A 70 -6.85 -10.16 0.19
CA ALA A 70 -6.99 -9.30 1.34
C ALA A 70 -8.48 -9.07 1.62
N HIS A 71 -8.90 -9.40 2.84
CA HIS A 71 -10.29 -9.30 3.25
C HIS A 71 -10.46 -8.07 4.12
N THR A 72 -11.39 -7.22 3.72
CA THR A 72 -11.91 -6.10 4.52
C THR A 72 -13.31 -6.46 5.02
N ALA A 73 -13.90 -5.61 5.86
CA ALA A 73 -15.26 -5.85 6.36
C ALA A 73 -16.30 -5.90 5.22
N ASP A 74 -16.09 -5.11 4.17
CA ASP A 74 -17.07 -4.90 3.10
C ASP A 74 -16.68 -5.59 1.79
N ASP A 75 -15.41 -5.96 1.61
CA ASP A 75 -14.88 -6.38 0.30
C ASP A 75 -13.64 -7.28 0.37
N VAL A 76 -13.36 -7.97 -0.74
CA VAL A 76 -12.20 -8.85 -0.94
C VAL A 76 -11.40 -8.39 -2.16
N PHE A 77 -10.10 -8.25 -1.98
CA PHE A 77 -9.18 -7.83 -3.03
C PHE A 77 -8.07 -8.85 -3.27
N GLN A 78 -7.80 -9.15 -4.53
CA GLN A 78 -6.66 -9.98 -4.92
C GLN A 78 -5.36 -9.16 -4.84
N VAL A 79 -4.39 -9.65 -4.09
CA VAL A 79 -3.09 -9.01 -3.90
C VAL A 79 -2.09 -9.59 -4.89
N LYS A 80 -1.60 -8.77 -5.83
CA LYS A 80 -0.39 -9.11 -6.58
C LYS A 80 0.81 -8.52 -5.86
N ALA A 81 1.38 -9.31 -4.96
CA ALA A 81 2.70 -9.06 -4.45
C ALA A 81 3.68 -10.07 -5.06
N LYS A 82 4.92 -9.65 -5.34
CA LYS A 82 6.02 -10.61 -5.45
C LYS A 82 6.14 -11.28 -4.08
N LEU A 83 5.69 -12.54 -3.99
CA LEU A 83 5.60 -13.39 -2.79
C LEU A 83 6.87 -13.42 -1.89
N LEU A 84 8.01 -12.91 -2.37
CA LEU A 84 9.26 -12.86 -1.63
C LEU A 84 9.35 -11.73 -0.58
N SER A 85 8.63 -10.62 -0.73
CA SER A 85 8.79 -9.44 0.15
C SER A 85 7.88 -9.45 1.39
N LEU A 86 6.75 -10.15 1.34
CA LEU A 86 5.77 -10.19 2.44
C LEU A 86 6.20 -11.04 3.64
N LYS A 87 7.21 -11.90 3.47
CA LYS A 87 7.74 -12.74 4.55
C LYS A 87 8.48 -11.93 5.62
N THR A 88 9.03 -10.77 5.26
CA THR A 88 9.91 -9.96 6.12
C THR A 88 9.17 -8.84 6.87
N HIS A 89 7.99 -8.42 6.41
CA HIS A 89 7.21 -7.34 7.04
C HIS A 89 6.06 -7.84 7.94
N CYS A 90 5.75 -9.14 7.91
CA CYS A 90 4.72 -9.74 8.78
C CYS A 90 5.22 -9.88 10.22
N ARG A 91 5.07 -8.81 11.01
CA ARG A 91 5.15 -8.91 12.48
C ARG A 91 3.93 -9.64 13.02
N ARG A 92 4.10 -10.95 13.26
CA ARG A 92 3.48 -11.87 14.23
C ARG A 92 1.95 -11.92 14.48
N ASN A 93 1.13 -10.92 14.14
CA ASN A 93 -0.26 -10.84 14.60
C ASN A 93 -1.32 -10.79 13.49
N LEU A 94 -0.95 -10.80 12.21
CA LEU A 94 -1.87 -10.66 11.07
C LEU A 94 -1.98 -11.90 10.16
N CYS A 95 -1.22 -12.96 10.42
CA CYS A 95 -1.27 -14.19 9.64
C CYS A 95 -1.95 -15.30 10.43
N ALA A 96 -3.28 -15.31 10.45
CA ALA A 96 -3.98 -16.57 10.58
C ALA A 96 -3.85 -17.28 9.23
N PHE A 97 -2.75 -18.02 9.02
CA PHE A 97 -2.69 -19.04 7.97
C PHE A 97 -3.70 -20.13 8.35
N GLN A 98 -4.97 -19.92 8.06
CA GLN A 98 -5.94 -21.01 8.11
C GLN A 98 -5.63 -21.94 6.95
N ASN A 99 -4.89 -23.00 7.23
CA ASN A 99 -4.89 -24.17 6.36
C ASN A 99 -6.33 -24.70 6.33
N PRO A 100 -6.93 -24.92 5.15
CA PRO A 100 -8.22 -25.57 5.09
C PRO A 100 -8.08 -26.98 5.70
N PRO A 101 -9.01 -27.42 6.57
CA PRO A 101 -9.01 -28.79 7.05
C PRO A 101 -9.29 -29.73 5.87
N SER A 102 -8.43 -30.73 5.73
CA SER A 102 -8.59 -31.88 4.83
C SER A 102 -9.83 -32.70 5.13
#